data_AF-A0A914G9Y8-F1
#
_entry.id   AF-A0A914G9Y8-F1
#
_cell.length_a   1.000
_cell.length_b   1.000
_cell.length_c   1.000
_cell.angle_alpha   90.00
_cell.angle_beta   90.00
_cell.angle_gamma   90.00
#
_symmetry.space_group_name_H-M   'P 1'
#
loop_
_entity.id
_entity.type
_entity.pdbx_description
1 polymer ?
#
loop_
_entity_poly.entity_id
_entity_poly.type
_entity_poly.pdbx_seq_one_letter_code
_entity_poly.pdbx_strand_id
1 'polypeptide(L)' 'MTQQCPKTCNRCSSSAPAAAPTTASPSNLCVDKYNADGTSDCPSRAYLCNNSLYYDLMTQQCPKTCHRC' A
#
# COMPACT_ATOMS: atom_id res chain seq x y z
N MET A 1 -36.51 -29.29 19.14
CA MET A 1 -35.67 -30.22 19.91
C MET A 1 -34.21 -29.85 19.65
N THR A 2 -33.69 -29.03 20.55
CA THR A 2 -32.30 -28.59 20.78
C THR A 2 -31.20 -29.31 20.00
N GLN A 3 -30.45 -28.59 19.15
CA GLN A 3 -29.13 -28.01 19.46
C GLN A 3 -28.06 -29.03 19.88
N GLN A 4 -27.42 -29.66 18.89
CA GLN A 4 -26.06 -30.19 19.01
C GLN A 4 -25.30 -29.88 17.72
N CYS A 5 -24.92 -28.61 17.55
CA CYS A 5 -23.88 -28.23 16.60
C CYS A 5 -22.55 -28.34 17.38
N PRO A 6 -21.71 -29.36 17.14
CA PRO A 6 -20.45 -29.50 17.87
C PRO A 6 -19.56 -28.30 17.55
N LYS A 7 -18.96 -27.71 18.59
CA LYS A 7 -18.08 -26.53 18.54
C LYS A 7 -16.78 -26.81 17.77
N THR A 8 -16.86 -26.94 16.45
CA THR A 8 -15.69 -26.98 15.57
C THR A 8 -15.95 -26.12 14.33
N CYS A 9 -16.13 -24.83 14.62
CA CYS A 9 -15.73 -23.71 13.78
C CYS A 9 -16.24 -23.64 12.33
N ASN A 10 -17.20 -22.72 12.18
CA ASN A 10 -17.21 -21.64 11.18
C ASN A 10 -17.79 -21.86 9.78
N ARG A 11 -18.86 -22.65 9.67
CA ARG A 11 -19.69 -22.73 8.45
C ARG A 11 -21.09 -22.12 8.59
N CYS A 12 -21.19 -20.86 9.02
CA CYS A 12 -22.39 -20.05 8.75
C CYS A 12 -22.01 -18.81 7.94
N SER A 13 -22.54 -18.75 6.72
CA SER A 13 -22.49 -17.60 5.83
C SER A 13 -23.15 -16.39 6.48
N SER A 14 -22.46 -15.26 6.45
CA SER A 14 -23.11 -13.96 6.52
C SER A 14 -22.66 -13.18 5.29
N SER A 15 -23.60 -13.09 4.36
CA SER A 15 -23.89 -11.91 3.56
C SER A 15 -22.69 -11.25 2.88
N ALA A 16 -22.61 -11.43 1.56
CA ALA A 16 -21.82 -10.53 0.71
C ALA A 16 -22.21 -9.07 0.97
N PRO A 17 -21.24 -8.15 0.82
CA PRO A 17 -21.50 -6.95 0.05
C PRO A 17 -20.61 -6.95 -1.18
N ALA A 18 -21.23 -6.75 -2.34
CA ALA A 18 -20.54 -6.15 -3.47
C ALA A 18 -20.23 -4.70 -3.09
N ALA A 19 -18.96 -4.38 -2.81
CA ALA A 19 -18.49 -3.00 -2.69
C ALA A 19 -16.96 -2.93 -2.85
N ALA A 20 -16.54 -2.44 -4.02
CA ALA A 20 -15.24 -1.87 -4.38
C ALA A 20 -13.97 -2.73 -4.21
N PRO A 21 -12.96 -2.59 -5.10
CA PRO A 21 -11.63 -3.04 -4.76
C PRO A 21 -11.20 -2.27 -3.51
N THR A 22 -11.06 -2.96 -2.39
CA THR A 22 -10.19 -2.50 -1.32
C THR A 22 -8.79 -2.50 -1.91
N THR A 23 -8.45 -1.40 -2.58
CA THR A 23 -7.08 -0.99 -2.81
C THR A 23 -6.46 -1.00 -1.43
N ALA A 24 -5.75 -2.08 -1.11
CA ALA A 24 -4.91 -2.14 0.06
C ALA A 24 -3.95 -0.97 -0.07
N SER A 25 -4.30 0.16 0.56
CA SER A 25 -3.41 1.28 0.72
C SER A 25 -2.19 0.71 1.44
N PRO A 26 -1.00 0.67 0.81
CA PRO A 26 0.20 0.26 1.51
C PRO A 26 0.60 1.41 2.44
N SER A 27 -0.19 1.64 3.49
CA SER A 27 -0.03 2.74 4.43
C SER A 27 1.15 2.54 5.39
N ASN A 28 2.20 1.79 5.03
CA ASN A 28 3.23 1.45 6.01
C ASN A 28 4.68 1.46 5.56
N LEU A 29 5.01 1.94 4.36
CA LEU A 29 6.41 2.24 4.02
C LEU A 29 6.45 3.44 3.08
N CYS A 30 6.00 4.60 3.56
CA CYS A 30 6.36 5.86 2.91
C CYS A 30 7.81 6.22 3.25
N VAL A 31 8.71 5.40 2.72
CA VAL A 31 10.14 5.55 2.86
C VAL A 31 10.72 5.63 1.46
N ASP A 32 11.71 6.50 1.32
CA ASP A 32 12.47 6.56 0.09
C ASP A 32 13.24 5.25 -0.10
N LYS A 33 13.16 4.68 -1.30
CA LYS A 33 13.87 3.45 -1.66
C LYS A 33 15.32 3.80 -1.96
N TYR A 34 16.23 3.11 -1.29
CA TYR A 34 17.68 3.26 -1.42
C TYR A 34 18.19 2.50 -2.65
N ASN A 35 19.26 2.99 -3.27
CA ASN A 35 19.99 2.22 -4.28
C ASN A 35 20.85 1.14 -3.61
N ALA A 36 21.40 0.21 -4.40
CA ALA A 36 22.26 -0.87 -3.91
C ALA A 36 23.50 -0.36 -3.13
N ASP A 37 23.95 0.86 -3.40
CA ASP A 37 25.01 1.57 -2.67
C ASP A 37 24.59 2.06 -1.27
N GLY A 38 23.32 1.90 -0.87
CA GLY A 38 22.80 2.37 0.41
C GLY A 38 22.49 3.87 0.45
N THR A 39 22.74 4.58 -0.64
CA THR A 39 22.46 6.02 -0.75
C THR A 39 21.04 6.27 -1.25
N SER A 40 20.38 7.31 -0.71
CA SER A 40 19.10 7.81 -1.22
C SER A 40 19.38 8.94 -2.21
N ASP A 41 19.21 8.72 -3.51
CA ASP A 41 19.31 9.79 -4.52
C ASP A 41 18.04 10.68 -4.58
N CYS A 42 17.03 10.35 -3.78
CA CYS A 42 15.76 11.06 -3.71
C CYS A 42 15.89 12.58 -3.44
N PRO A 43 16.65 13.08 -2.44
CA PRO A 43 16.84 14.51 -2.23
C PRO A 43 17.43 15.24 -3.45
N SER A 44 18.41 14.63 -4.12
CA SER A 44 18.99 15.17 -5.36
C SER A 44 17.98 15.18 -6.51
N ARG A 45 17.00 14.28 -6.49
CA ARG A 45 15.96 14.11 -7.50
C ARG A 45 14.61 14.73 -7.13
N ALA A 46 14.53 15.49 -6.03
CA ALA A 46 13.28 16.11 -5.58
C ALA A 46 12.65 17.03 -6.63
N TYR A 47 13.46 17.65 -7.49
CA TYR A 47 12.97 18.46 -8.61
C TYR A 47 12.16 17.64 -9.64
N LEU A 48 12.42 16.33 -9.75
CA LEU A 48 11.69 15.42 -10.64
C LEU A 48 10.29 15.08 -10.13
N CYS A 49 9.97 15.33 -8.85
CA CYS A 49 8.62 15.14 -8.32
C CYS A 49 7.58 15.98 -9.09
N ASN A 50 7.96 17.18 -9.54
CA ASN A 50 7.09 18.06 -10.33
C ASN A 50 7.08 17.73 -11.82
N ASN A 51 7.94 16.83 -12.27
CA ASN A 51 8.02 16.45 -13.67
C ASN A 51 7.02 15.32 -13.96
N SER A 52 6.04 15.56 -14.84
CA SER A 52 4.99 14.58 -15.16
C SER A 52 5.53 13.25 -15.67
N LEU A 53 6.70 13.24 -16.32
CA LEU A 53 7.31 12.05 -16.90
C LEU A 53 7.94 11.15 -15.82
N TYR A 54 8.45 11.77 -14.76
CA TYR A 54 9.03 11.08 -13.61
C TYR A 54 8.06 10.98 -12.44
N TYR A 55 6.83 11.46 -12.60
CA TYR A 55 5.82 11.49 -11.55
C TYR A 55 5.59 10.07 -11.00
N ASP A 56 5.27 9.10 -11.85
CA ASP A 56 5.00 7.74 -11.37
C ASP A 56 6.23 7.09 -10.71
N LEU A 57 7.39 7.20 -11.37
CA LEU A 57 8.66 6.68 -10.88
C LEU A 57 9.04 7.26 -9.50
N MET A 58 8.90 8.57 -9.32
CA MET A 58 9.17 9.23 -8.05
C MET A 58 8.15 8.87 -6.97
N THR A 59 6.89 8.61 -7.31
CA THR A 59 5.91 8.07 -6.35
C THR A 59 6.31 6.68 -5.87
N GLN A 60 6.80 5.83 -6.77
CA GLN A 60 7.20 4.46 -6.41
C GLN A 60 8.55 4.39 -5.69
N GLN A 61 9.49 5.24 -6.09
CA GLN A 61 10.87 5.18 -5.61
C GLN A 61 11.14 6.14 -4.45
N CYS A 62 10.53 7.32 -4.46
CA CYS A 62 10.77 8.38 -3.49
C CYS A 62 9.47 9.02 -2.96
N PRO A 63 8.51 8.23 -2.43
CA PRO A 63 7.22 8.77 -1.99
C PRO A 63 7.36 9.77 -0.84
N LYS A 64 8.39 9.60 0.01
CA LYS A 64 8.64 10.47 1.15
C LYS A 64 9.25 11.79 0.74
N THR A 65 10.24 11.79 -0.14
CA THR A 65 10.84 13.02 -0.65
C THR A 65 9.83 13.87 -1.43
N CYS A 66 8.94 13.22 -2.20
CA CYS A 66 7.89 13.92 -2.93
C CYS A 66 6.65 14.27 -2.11
N HIS A 67 6.59 13.95 -0.81
CA HIS A 67 5.41 14.16 0.05
C HIS A 67 4.13 13.56 -0.55
N ARG A 68 4.23 12.30 -0.99
CA ARG A 68 3.14 11.56 -1.66
C ARG A 68 2.53 10.46 -0.81
N CYS A 69 3.04 10.32 0.41
CA CYS A 69 2.21 10.08 1.58
C CYS A 69 1.88 11.44 2.23
#